data_AF-A0A6P4Z2C3-F1
#
_entry.id   AF-A0A6P4Z2C3-F1
#
_cell.length_a   1.000
_cell.length_b   1.000
_cell.length_c   1.000
_cell.angle_alpha   90.00
_cell.angle_beta   90.00
_cell.angle_gamma   90.00
#
_symmetry.space_group_name_H-M   'P 1'
#
loop_
_entity.id
_entity.type
_entity.pdbx_description
1 polymer ?
#
loop_
_entity_poly.entity_id
_entity_poly.type
_entity_poly.pdbx_seq_one_letter_code
_entity_poly.pdbx_strand_id
1 'polypeptide(L)'
;MLAYLTCFVVGRFGNQADHFLGALDFAKGLDRTLVLPPWIQYRHRIPPYTNLHVPYSDWFQVEPLQEFHRVLPMEDFMQQLAPEHWPPEHRKSFCFTMAAQRSADKKTCPAKEGNPFGPFWDNFDINFVGSELYDGLSYNTQDRGMVDKWQKRYPPDQYPVLAFMGAPANFPVLPHNIHLHRYMHWSDKMMTEVNKVIDQSLSRPFAGIHLRNGMDWKSACEHVDEGRPHLFASGQCVGYDRRTAKSLTKEMCLPSKKEVLKAVRKAVKKVKAKSIFVATDNDPMLPDLRRNSTN
;
A
#
# COMPACT_ATOMS: atom_id res chain seq x y z
N MET A 1 26.51 -5.37 1.32
CA MET A 1 25.07 -5.62 1.10
C MET A 1 24.43 -4.41 0.46
N LEU A 2 23.52 -4.59 -0.52
CA LEU A 2 22.85 -3.49 -1.22
C LEU A 2 21.36 -3.51 -0.87
N ALA A 3 20.89 -2.44 -0.26
CA ALA A 3 19.53 -2.33 0.25
C ALA A 3 18.88 -1.03 -0.23
N TYR A 4 17.56 -1.00 -0.31
CA TYR A 4 16.84 0.26 -0.28
C TYR A 4 15.75 0.19 0.78
N LEU A 5 15.59 1.31 1.49
CA LEU A 5 14.59 1.50 2.52
C LEU A 5 13.53 2.41 1.96
N THR A 6 12.29 2.10 2.24
CA THR A 6 11.17 2.94 1.85
C THR A 6 10.20 3.05 3.00
N CYS A 7 9.49 4.16 3.06
CA CYS A 7 8.39 4.35 3.98
C CYS A 7 7.05 4.37 3.23
N PHE A 8 6.06 3.60 3.68
CA PHE A 8 4.71 3.63 3.12
C PHE A 8 3.85 4.75 3.75
N VAL A 9 4.32 6.00 3.59
CA VAL A 9 3.75 7.21 4.21
C VAL A 9 2.39 7.67 3.66
N VAL A 10 1.97 7.16 2.50
CA VAL A 10 0.77 7.67 1.82
C VAL A 10 -0.41 6.73 2.04
N GLY A 11 -1.45 7.25 2.70
CA GLY A 11 -2.73 6.57 2.88
C GLY A 11 -2.70 5.40 3.86
N ARG A 12 -3.80 4.64 3.90
CA ARG A 12 -3.97 3.47 4.79
C ARG A 12 -3.52 2.18 4.09
N PHE A 13 -3.74 1.02 4.73
CA PHE A 13 -3.29 -0.29 4.25
C PHE A 13 -3.45 -0.53 2.74
N GLY A 14 -4.61 -0.25 2.13
CA GLY A 14 -4.79 -0.43 0.68
C GLY A 14 -3.84 0.41 -0.19
N ASN A 15 -3.58 1.66 0.18
CA ASN A 15 -2.59 2.50 -0.51
C ASN A 15 -1.17 1.98 -0.30
N GLN A 16 -0.86 1.54 0.93
CA GLN A 16 0.45 1.00 1.29
C GLN A 16 0.72 -0.31 0.54
N ALA A 17 -0.29 -1.17 0.37
CA ALA A 17 -0.18 -2.42 -0.37
C ALA A 17 0.07 -2.19 -1.87
N ASP A 18 -0.67 -1.26 -2.50
CA ASP A 18 -0.41 -0.87 -3.91
C ASP A 18 1.02 -0.35 -4.09
N HIS A 19 1.47 0.51 -3.17
CA HIS A 19 2.83 1.02 -3.14
C HIS A 19 3.87 -0.07 -2.91
N PHE A 20 3.59 -1.03 -2.03
CA PHE A 20 4.47 -2.18 -1.79
C PHE A 20 4.70 -2.98 -3.07
N LEU A 21 3.65 -3.30 -3.83
CA LEU A 21 3.78 -4.04 -5.09
C LEU A 21 4.67 -3.30 -6.10
N GLY A 22 4.49 -1.99 -6.24
CA GLY A 22 5.35 -1.18 -7.11
C GLY A 22 6.78 -1.07 -6.61
N ALA A 23 6.98 -0.93 -5.30
CA ALA A 23 8.31 -0.89 -4.70
C ALA A 23 9.03 -2.23 -4.90
N LEU A 24 8.35 -3.37 -4.74
CA LEU A 24 8.92 -4.71 -4.96
C LEU A 24 9.41 -4.90 -6.40
N ASP A 25 8.67 -4.42 -7.41
CA ASP A 25 9.14 -4.42 -8.80
C ASP A 25 10.36 -3.50 -8.98
N PHE A 26 10.33 -2.31 -8.39
CA PHE A 26 11.44 -1.35 -8.43
C PHE A 26 12.73 -1.93 -7.81
N ALA A 27 12.61 -2.65 -6.68
CA ALA A 27 13.70 -3.39 -6.05
C ALA A 27 14.44 -4.29 -7.02
N LYS A 28 13.65 -5.09 -7.74
CA LYS A 28 14.11 -6.11 -8.66
C LYS A 28 14.75 -5.47 -9.88
N GLY A 29 14.12 -4.44 -10.43
CA GLY A 29 14.67 -3.71 -11.57
C GLY A 29 16.03 -3.06 -11.26
N LEU A 30 16.26 -2.60 -10.03
CA LEU A 30 17.55 -2.05 -9.61
C LEU A 30 18.53 -3.10 -9.04
N ASP A 31 18.11 -4.35 -8.92
CA ASP A 31 18.83 -5.44 -8.27
C ASP A 31 19.31 -5.10 -6.84
N ARG A 32 18.45 -4.44 -6.04
CA ARG A 32 18.73 -4.09 -4.63
C ARG A 32 17.76 -4.80 -3.70
N THR A 33 18.23 -5.25 -2.55
CA THR A 33 17.38 -5.90 -1.54
C THR A 33 16.33 -4.90 -1.05
N LEU A 34 15.04 -5.28 -1.11
CA LEU A 34 13.97 -4.47 -0.52
C LEU A 34 13.96 -4.68 0.98
N VAL A 35 14.15 -3.59 1.73
CA VAL A 35 13.90 -3.60 3.17
C VAL A 35 12.41 -3.35 3.41
N LEU A 36 11.70 -4.38 3.88
CA LEU A 36 10.26 -4.39 4.09
C LEU A 36 9.90 -3.50 5.29
N PRO A 37 9.29 -2.32 5.08
CA PRO A 37 8.92 -1.48 6.19
C PRO A 37 7.72 -2.05 6.94
N PRO A 38 7.53 -1.69 8.22
CA PRO A 38 6.29 -1.97 8.92
C PRO A 38 5.13 -1.21 8.27
N TRP A 39 3.93 -1.80 8.33
CA TRP A 39 2.68 -1.15 7.96
C TRP A 39 2.36 -0.03 8.96
N ILE A 40 1.87 1.09 8.45
CA ILE A 40 1.45 2.21 9.28
C ILE A 40 -0.05 2.11 9.54
N GLN A 41 -0.42 1.81 10.77
CA GLN A 41 -1.81 1.81 11.22
C GLN A 41 -2.11 3.09 12.02
N TYR A 42 -2.90 3.97 11.40
CA TYR A 42 -3.37 5.20 12.05
C TYR A 42 -4.42 4.89 13.11
N ARG A 43 -4.21 5.38 14.33
CA ARG A 43 -5.13 5.18 15.46
C ARG A 43 -5.87 6.46 15.86
N HIS A 44 -6.29 7.29 14.91
CA HIS A 44 -6.97 8.57 15.18
C HIS A 44 -8.22 8.46 16.08
N ARG A 45 -8.81 7.27 16.20
CA ARG A 45 -10.01 7.01 17.02
C ARG A 45 -9.77 6.06 18.22
N ILE A 46 -8.52 5.65 18.46
CA ILE A 46 -8.19 4.68 19.51
C ILE A 46 -7.00 5.24 20.33
N PRO A 47 -7.17 5.53 21.63
CA PRO A 47 -6.06 5.93 22.51
C PRO A 47 -4.86 4.97 22.39
N PRO A 48 -3.61 5.43 22.44
CA PRO A 48 -3.17 6.81 22.71
C PRO A 48 -3.14 7.74 21.48
N TYR A 49 -3.83 7.38 20.39
CA TYR A 49 -3.93 8.18 19.15
C TYR A 49 -2.64 8.36 18.35
N THR A 50 -1.59 7.61 18.69
CA THR A 50 -0.33 7.55 17.94
C THR A 50 -0.39 6.46 16.87
N ASN A 51 0.42 6.61 15.82
CA ASN A 51 0.56 5.59 14.79
C ASN A 51 1.12 4.31 15.41
N LEU A 52 0.60 3.17 14.97
CA LEU A 52 1.20 1.87 15.24
C LEU A 52 1.98 1.42 14.00
N HIS A 53 3.22 0.98 14.20
CA HIS A 53 4.05 0.37 13.17
C HIS A 53 3.97 -1.14 13.34
N VAL A 54 3.29 -1.81 12.41
CA VAL A 54 3.06 -3.26 12.46
C VAL A 54 4.06 -3.94 11.53
N PRO A 55 4.97 -4.79 12.03
CA PRO A 55 5.94 -5.49 11.19
C PRO A 55 5.26 -6.19 10.01
N TYR A 56 5.94 -6.26 8.86
CA TYR A 56 5.41 -6.95 7.69
C TYR A 56 5.02 -8.40 8.03
N SER A 57 5.90 -9.07 8.79
CA SER A 57 5.78 -10.46 9.25
C SER A 57 4.56 -10.76 10.11
N ASP A 58 3.97 -9.76 10.76
CA ASP A 58 2.78 -9.96 11.58
C ASP A 58 1.56 -10.33 10.73
N TRP A 59 1.48 -9.78 9.51
CA TRP A 59 0.36 -10.02 8.60
C TRP A 59 0.73 -10.94 7.45
N PHE A 60 1.96 -10.92 6.96
CA PHE A 60 2.36 -11.67 5.77
C PHE A 60 3.66 -12.45 5.99
N GLN A 61 3.79 -13.59 5.32
CA GLN A 61 5.03 -14.37 5.32
C GLN A 61 6.09 -13.66 4.46
N VAL A 62 7.35 -13.65 4.92
CA VAL A 62 8.47 -13.01 4.20
C VAL A 62 9.04 -13.94 3.12
N GLU A 63 9.16 -15.23 3.40
CA GLU A 63 9.78 -16.23 2.51
C GLU A 63 9.17 -16.25 1.08
N PRO A 64 7.84 -16.22 0.87
CA PRO A 64 7.27 -16.28 -0.48
C PRO A 64 7.67 -15.10 -1.38
N LEU A 65 8.02 -13.94 -0.80
CA LEU A 65 8.53 -12.80 -1.57
C LEU A 65 9.91 -13.09 -2.18
N GLN A 66 10.71 -13.94 -1.55
CA GLN A 66 12.06 -14.28 -1.98
C GLN A 66 12.06 -15.07 -3.30
N GLU A 67 10.94 -15.72 -3.65
CA GLU A 67 10.73 -16.31 -4.97
C GLU A 67 10.77 -15.25 -6.09
N PHE A 68 10.35 -14.02 -5.80
CA PHE A 68 10.36 -12.93 -6.76
C PHE A 68 11.66 -12.12 -6.73
N HIS A 69 12.08 -11.69 -5.54
CA HIS A 69 13.26 -10.85 -5.33
C HIS A 69 13.75 -10.89 -3.88
N ARG A 70 15.00 -10.48 -3.65
CA ARG A 70 15.58 -10.42 -2.30
C ARG A 70 14.87 -9.37 -1.45
N VAL A 71 14.36 -9.80 -0.30
CA VAL A 71 13.70 -8.96 0.69
C VAL A 71 14.25 -9.22 2.08
N LEU A 72 14.16 -8.24 2.97
CA LEU A 72 14.54 -8.35 4.37
C LEU A 72 13.64 -7.45 5.23
N PRO A 73 13.10 -7.89 6.39
CA PRO A 73 12.39 -7.01 7.31
C PRO A 73 13.23 -5.81 7.77
N MET A 74 12.57 -4.65 7.95
CA MET A 74 13.23 -3.43 8.43
C MET A 74 13.83 -3.60 9.82
N GLU A 75 13.15 -4.32 10.70
CA GLU A 75 13.61 -4.68 12.03
C GLU A 75 14.95 -5.43 11.96
N ASP A 76 15.03 -6.45 11.10
CA ASP A 76 16.25 -7.24 10.90
C ASP A 76 17.36 -6.41 10.26
N PHE A 77 17.04 -5.57 9.26
CA PHE A 77 18.01 -4.67 8.64
C PHE A 77 18.62 -3.72 9.67
N MET A 78 17.79 -3.06 10.47
CA MET A 78 18.22 -2.08 11.44
C MET A 78 19.03 -2.70 12.59
N GLN A 79 18.68 -3.93 13.00
CA GLN A 79 19.40 -4.64 14.06
C GLN A 79 20.73 -5.24 13.59
N GLN A 80 20.75 -5.86 12.41
CA GLN A 80 21.84 -6.76 12.01
C GLN A 80 22.83 -6.11 11.02
N LEU A 81 22.40 -5.12 10.24
CA LEU A 81 23.16 -4.66 9.06
C LEU A 81 23.39 -3.15 9.05
N ALA A 82 22.42 -2.36 9.53
CA ALA A 82 22.56 -0.92 9.61
C ALA A 82 23.77 -0.46 10.45
N PRO A 83 24.15 -1.09 11.58
CA PRO A 83 25.31 -0.65 12.35
C PRO A 83 26.63 -0.66 11.56
N GLU A 84 26.82 -1.64 10.67
CA GLU A 84 28.04 -1.77 9.87
C GLU A 84 27.93 -1.05 8.52
N HIS A 85 26.80 -1.19 7.83
CA HIS A 85 26.66 -0.75 6.44
C HIS A 85 25.89 0.57 6.25
N TRP A 86 25.22 1.07 7.30
CA TRP A 86 24.45 2.31 7.26
C TRP A 86 24.46 3.06 8.60
N PRO A 87 25.66 3.39 9.11
CA PRO A 87 25.81 4.04 10.40
C PRO A 87 25.24 5.47 10.37
N PRO A 88 24.89 6.06 11.53
CA PRO A 88 24.19 7.35 11.61
C PRO A 88 24.77 8.47 10.74
N GLU A 89 26.09 8.58 10.67
CA GLU A 89 26.85 9.57 9.89
C GLU A 89 26.75 9.41 8.36
N HIS A 90 26.20 8.30 7.87
CA HIS A 90 26.02 8.02 6.44
C HIS A 90 24.54 8.00 6.01
N ARG A 91 23.60 8.27 6.92
CA ARG A 91 22.17 8.21 6.64
C ARG A 91 21.73 9.41 5.82
N LYS A 92 21.63 9.23 4.50
CA LYS A 92 21.05 10.22 3.57
C LYS A 92 19.64 9.82 3.16
N SER A 93 18.75 10.82 3.05
CA SER A 93 17.40 10.63 2.53
C SER A 93 17.33 11.01 1.04
N PHE A 94 16.48 10.31 0.29
CA PHE A 94 16.34 10.45 -1.15
C PHE A 94 14.95 11.00 -1.50
N CYS A 95 14.91 12.07 -2.29
CA CYS A 95 13.66 12.66 -2.76
C CYS A 95 13.82 13.44 -4.07
N PHE A 96 12.69 13.70 -4.73
CA PHE A 96 12.67 14.61 -5.87
C PHE A 96 13.03 16.04 -5.42
N THR A 97 13.70 16.80 -6.29
CA THR A 97 14.03 18.22 -6.02
C THR A 97 12.79 19.03 -5.67
N MET A 98 11.65 18.77 -6.31
CA MET A 98 10.36 19.41 -5.98
C MET A 98 9.88 19.15 -4.55
N ALA A 99 10.22 18.00 -3.95
CA ALA A 99 9.88 17.72 -2.56
C ALA A 99 10.76 18.54 -1.63
N ALA A 100 12.07 18.60 -1.91
CA ALA A 100 13.00 19.41 -1.12
C ALA A 100 12.68 20.91 -1.18
N GLN A 101 12.18 21.42 -2.29
CA GLN A 101 11.72 22.82 -2.41
C GLN A 101 10.60 23.21 -1.44
N ARG A 102 9.89 22.23 -0.85
CA ARG A 102 8.83 22.47 0.15
C ARG A 102 9.36 22.55 1.58
N SER A 103 10.60 22.11 1.82
CA SER A 103 11.25 22.26 3.11
C SER A 103 11.59 23.73 3.40
N ALA A 104 11.84 24.05 4.67
CA ALA A 104 12.15 25.41 5.10
C ALA A 104 13.40 26.00 4.40
N ASP A 105 14.43 25.18 4.14
CA ASP A 105 15.67 25.58 3.49
C ASP A 105 15.65 25.39 1.95
N LYS A 106 14.57 24.81 1.42
CA LYS A 106 14.35 24.48 0.00
C LYS A 106 15.39 23.52 -0.60
N LYS A 107 16.17 22.83 0.23
CA LYS A 107 17.30 21.99 -0.17
C LYS A 107 17.29 20.61 0.49
N THR A 108 16.59 20.47 1.61
CA THR A 108 16.54 19.25 2.39
C THR A 108 15.29 18.44 2.05
N CYS A 109 15.44 17.12 1.92
CA CYS A 109 14.31 16.22 1.81
C CYS A 109 13.49 16.25 3.12
N PRO A 110 12.18 16.52 3.08
CA PRO A 110 11.34 16.60 4.26
C PRO A 110 10.96 15.19 4.77
N ALA A 111 11.93 14.30 4.92
CA ALA A 111 11.74 12.88 5.18
C ALA A 111 11.13 12.58 6.56
N LYS A 112 11.25 13.52 7.51
CA LYS A 112 10.69 13.45 8.87
C LYS A 112 9.68 14.56 9.17
N GLU A 113 9.31 15.38 8.19
CA GLU A 113 8.38 16.49 8.43
C GLU A 113 6.93 15.97 8.49
N GLY A 114 6.31 16.11 9.66
CA GLY A 114 4.90 15.77 9.89
C GLY A 114 4.62 14.28 10.11
N ASN A 115 3.34 13.92 10.05
CA ASN A 115 2.84 12.56 10.25
C ASN A 115 2.36 11.98 8.90
N PRO A 116 2.74 10.75 8.54
CA PRO A 116 3.42 9.74 9.36
C PRO A 116 4.96 9.74 9.27
N PHE A 117 5.54 10.66 8.50
CA PHE A 117 6.96 10.71 8.16
C PHE A 117 7.90 10.64 9.36
N GLY A 118 7.83 11.59 10.29
CA GLY A 118 8.71 11.63 11.47
C GLY A 118 8.60 10.37 12.33
N PRO A 119 7.40 10.04 12.85
CA PRO A 119 7.18 8.87 13.70
C PRO A 119 7.65 7.55 13.09
N PHE A 120 7.56 7.39 11.77
CA PHE A 120 8.05 6.17 11.11
C PHE A 120 9.56 6.00 11.24
N TRP A 121 10.34 7.05 10.94
CA TRP A 121 11.80 6.98 11.04
C TRP A 121 12.27 6.98 12.50
N ASP A 122 11.56 7.68 13.38
CA ASP A 122 11.81 7.69 14.82
C ASP A 122 11.62 6.30 15.46
N ASN A 123 10.72 5.47 14.92
CA ASN A 123 10.51 4.08 15.36
C ASN A 123 11.78 3.21 15.28
N PHE A 124 12.77 3.63 14.49
CA PHE A 124 14.04 2.92 14.30
C PHE A 124 15.26 3.79 14.64
N ASP A 125 15.07 4.89 15.38
CA ASP A 125 16.13 5.85 15.73
C ASP A 125 16.90 6.37 14.50
N ILE A 126 16.19 6.61 13.39
CA ILE A 126 16.78 7.10 12.15
C ILE A 126 16.70 8.63 12.10
N ASN A 127 17.89 9.25 12.05
CA ASN A 127 18.08 10.65 11.69
C ASN A 127 18.92 10.71 10.41
N PHE A 128 18.58 11.64 9.53
CA PHE A 128 19.29 11.85 8.27
C PHE A 128 20.28 13.01 8.42
N VAL A 129 21.52 12.79 7.99
CA VAL A 129 22.59 13.81 7.98
C VAL A 129 22.67 14.57 6.65
N GLY A 130 21.92 14.14 5.64
CA GLY A 130 21.94 14.74 4.32
C GLY A 130 20.78 14.30 3.43
N SER A 131 20.71 14.94 2.26
CA SER A 131 19.69 14.70 1.24
C SER A 131 20.33 14.46 -0.13
N GLU A 132 19.83 13.48 -0.86
CA GLU A 132 20.16 13.20 -2.25
C GLU A 132 18.96 13.58 -3.11
N LEU A 133 19.09 14.70 -3.83
CA LEU A 133 18.03 15.23 -4.69
C LEU A 133 18.16 14.65 -6.10
N TYR A 134 17.03 14.29 -6.70
CA TYR A 134 16.98 13.85 -8.09
C TYR A 134 15.84 14.44 -8.90
N ASP A 135 16.07 14.45 -10.21
CA ASP A 135 15.13 14.82 -11.26
C ASP A 135 15.40 13.92 -12.48
N GLY A 136 14.42 13.82 -13.38
CA GLY A 136 14.54 13.05 -14.63
C GLY A 136 14.57 11.52 -14.44
N LEU A 137 14.27 11.04 -13.23
CA LEU A 137 14.10 9.64 -12.90
C LEU A 137 12.62 9.32 -12.66
N SER A 138 12.20 8.14 -13.11
CA SER A 138 10.89 7.54 -12.89
C SER A 138 11.08 6.27 -12.06
N TYR A 139 10.07 5.90 -11.28
CA TYR A 139 10.07 4.62 -10.58
C TYR A 139 9.58 3.45 -11.44
N ASN A 140 9.12 3.71 -12.67
CA ASN A 140 8.78 2.64 -13.60
C ASN A 140 10.05 2.08 -14.25
N THR A 141 10.48 0.89 -13.84
CA THR A 141 11.69 0.24 -14.34
C THR A 141 11.56 -0.23 -15.79
N GLN A 142 10.32 -0.37 -16.29
CA GLN A 142 10.02 -0.70 -17.69
C GLN A 142 10.24 0.49 -18.64
N ASP A 143 10.40 1.70 -18.13
CA ASP A 143 10.72 2.87 -18.94
C ASP A 143 12.12 2.68 -19.57
N ARG A 144 12.25 2.94 -20.88
CA ARG A 144 13.49 2.68 -21.63
C ARG A 144 14.71 3.36 -21.00
N GLY A 145 15.69 2.55 -20.61
CA GLY A 145 16.96 3.01 -20.01
C GLY A 145 16.82 3.59 -18.60
N MET A 146 15.68 3.39 -17.92
CA MET A 146 15.46 3.94 -16.58
C MET A 146 16.34 3.26 -15.52
N VAL A 147 16.47 1.93 -15.60
CA VAL A 147 17.37 1.17 -14.73
C VAL A 147 18.81 1.67 -14.85
N ASP A 148 19.32 1.81 -16.08
CA ASP A 148 20.68 2.31 -16.33
C ASP A 148 20.89 3.71 -15.75
N LYS A 149 19.89 4.60 -15.85
CA LYS A 149 19.97 5.94 -15.26
C LYS A 149 20.05 5.90 -13.73
N TRP A 150 19.24 5.05 -13.09
CA TRP A 150 19.29 4.85 -11.65
C TRP A 150 20.63 4.29 -11.20
N GLN A 151 21.12 3.24 -11.85
CA GLN A 151 22.38 2.59 -11.50
C GLN A 151 23.58 3.47 -11.76
N LYS A 152 23.58 4.26 -12.85
CA LYS A 152 24.65 5.22 -13.15
C LYS A 152 24.68 6.37 -12.12
N ARG A 153 23.52 6.86 -11.70
CA ARG A 153 23.44 7.98 -10.74
C ARG A 153 23.73 7.53 -9.32
N TYR A 154 23.26 6.35 -8.94
CA TYR A 154 23.36 5.81 -7.59
C TYR A 154 23.95 4.40 -7.61
N PRO A 155 25.24 4.30 -7.97
CA PRO A 155 25.90 3.00 -8.05
C PRO A 155 26.05 2.41 -6.65
N PRO A 156 26.03 1.07 -6.50
CA PRO A 156 25.87 0.45 -5.20
C PRO A 156 27.11 0.48 -4.30
N ASP A 157 28.29 0.68 -4.87
CA ASP A 157 29.56 0.91 -4.17
C ASP A 157 29.60 2.25 -3.43
N GLN A 158 28.97 3.29 -3.99
CA GLN A 158 28.89 4.62 -3.39
C GLN A 158 27.63 4.83 -2.57
N TYR A 159 26.54 4.20 -2.98
CA TYR A 159 25.23 4.29 -2.35
C TYR A 159 24.72 2.89 -1.99
N PRO A 160 25.25 2.27 -0.92
CA PRO A 160 24.84 0.93 -0.51
C PRO A 160 23.38 0.90 -0.05
N VAL A 161 22.87 2.04 0.45
CA VAL A 161 21.51 2.22 0.94
C VAL A 161 20.83 3.41 0.27
N LEU A 162 19.69 3.17 -0.38
CA LEU A 162 18.80 4.21 -0.90
C LEU A 162 17.57 4.34 0.02
N ALA A 163 17.52 5.37 0.86
CA ALA A 163 16.42 5.58 1.81
C ALA A 163 15.43 6.66 1.31
N PHE A 164 14.33 6.22 0.70
CA PHE A 164 13.33 7.12 0.12
C PHE A 164 12.32 7.59 1.16
N MET A 165 11.96 8.88 1.12
CA MET A 165 10.93 9.44 2.00
C MET A 165 9.52 8.86 1.79
N GLY A 166 9.29 8.18 0.67
CA GLY A 166 8.05 7.51 0.32
C GLY A 166 8.30 6.29 -0.57
N ALA A 167 7.25 5.56 -0.92
CA ALA A 167 7.34 4.43 -1.85
C ALA A 167 7.86 4.87 -3.22
N PRO A 168 8.92 4.25 -3.77
CA PRO A 168 9.30 4.43 -5.17
C PRO A 168 8.32 3.64 -6.06
N ALA A 169 7.06 4.06 -6.07
CA ALA A 169 5.95 3.34 -6.70
C ALA A 169 4.85 4.32 -7.15
N ASN A 170 4.00 3.85 -8.08
CA ASN A 170 2.79 4.56 -8.46
C ASN A 170 1.60 4.17 -7.58
N PHE A 171 0.64 5.06 -7.46
CA PHE A 171 -0.70 4.76 -6.94
C PHE A 171 -1.77 5.24 -7.93
N PRO A 172 -2.76 4.38 -8.28
CA PRO A 172 -2.83 2.94 -7.97
C PRO A 172 -1.65 2.16 -8.59
N VAL A 173 -1.47 0.92 -8.14
CA VAL A 173 -0.43 0.03 -8.67
C VAL A 173 -0.52 -0.09 -10.19
N LEU A 174 0.64 -0.11 -10.87
CA LEU A 174 0.69 -0.29 -12.33
C LEU A 174 0.15 -1.68 -12.72
N PRO A 175 -0.51 -1.83 -13.88
CA PRO A 175 -1.13 -3.10 -14.29
C PRO A 175 -0.18 -4.29 -14.29
N HIS A 176 1.05 -4.07 -14.75
CA HIS A 176 2.07 -5.11 -14.81
C HIS A 176 2.59 -5.52 -13.42
N ASN A 177 2.32 -4.77 -12.35
CA ASN A 177 2.72 -5.11 -10.98
C ASN A 177 1.62 -5.79 -10.16
N ILE A 178 0.38 -5.84 -10.66
CA ILE A 178 -0.75 -6.47 -9.94
C ILE A 178 -0.47 -7.95 -9.65
N HIS A 179 0.15 -8.66 -10.60
CA HIS A 179 0.45 -10.08 -10.46
C HIS A 179 1.36 -10.39 -9.26
N LEU A 180 2.11 -9.40 -8.76
CA LEU A 180 2.99 -9.55 -7.60
C LEU A 180 2.25 -9.80 -6.29
N HIS A 181 0.93 -9.51 -6.23
CA HIS A 181 0.11 -9.90 -5.08
C HIS A 181 0.21 -11.41 -4.80
N ARG A 182 0.49 -12.25 -5.82
CA ARG A 182 0.64 -13.69 -5.62
C ARG A 182 1.68 -14.08 -4.57
N TYR A 183 2.66 -13.22 -4.28
CA TYR A 183 3.71 -13.47 -3.28
C TYR A 183 3.35 -12.95 -1.89
N MET A 184 2.22 -12.25 -1.73
CA MET A 184 1.73 -11.77 -0.43
C MET A 184 0.88 -12.86 0.23
N HIS A 185 1.55 -13.80 0.89
CA HIS A 185 0.87 -14.87 1.64
C HIS A 185 0.57 -14.39 3.06
N TRP A 186 -0.64 -14.62 3.55
CA TRP A 186 -0.99 -14.34 4.94
C TRP A 186 -0.11 -15.14 5.91
N SER A 187 0.25 -14.52 7.04
CA SER A 187 0.95 -15.19 8.13
C SER A 187 0.09 -16.31 8.73
N ASP A 188 0.74 -17.32 9.33
CA ASP A 188 0.03 -18.44 9.96
C ASP A 188 -0.89 -17.97 11.09
N LYS A 189 -0.46 -16.94 11.82
CA LYS A 189 -1.27 -16.25 12.82
C LYS A 189 -2.55 -15.69 12.21
N MET A 190 -2.44 -14.94 11.12
CA MET A 190 -3.60 -14.36 10.43
C MET A 190 -4.53 -15.45 9.89
N MET A 191 -3.98 -16.49 9.26
CA MET A 191 -4.77 -17.60 8.75
C MET A 191 -5.50 -18.37 9.85
N THR A 192 -4.87 -18.54 11.01
CA THR A 192 -5.49 -19.16 12.19
C THR A 192 -6.71 -18.36 12.66
N GLU A 193 -6.56 -17.04 12.79
CA GLU A 193 -7.66 -16.15 13.19
C GLU A 193 -8.79 -16.12 12.16
N VAL A 194 -8.45 -16.04 10.87
CA VAL A 194 -9.42 -16.04 9.77
C VAL A 194 -10.21 -17.36 9.74
N ASN A 195 -9.54 -18.51 9.81
CA ASN A 195 -10.22 -19.81 9.80
C ASN A 195 -11.14 -19.96 11.00
N LYS A 196 -10.70 -19.54 12.19
CA LYS A 196 -11.55 -19.52 13.39
C LYS A 196 -12.83 -18.71 13.18
N VAL A 197 -12.73 -17.50 12.63
CA VAL A 197 -13.91 -16.66 12.37
C VAL A 197 -14.84 -17.30 11.34
N ILE A 198 -14.29 -17.85 10.26
CA ILE A 198 -15.08 -18.51 9.23
C ILE A 198 -15.83 -19.71 9.80
N ASP A 199 -15.14 -20.61 10.51
CA ASP A 199 -15.73 -21.83 11.03
C ASP A 199 -16.79 -21.56 12.11
N GLN A 200 -16.60 -20.52 12.91
CA GLN A 200 -17.54 -20.15 13.98
C GLN A 200 -18.75 -19.35 13.48
N SER A 201 -18.61 -18.56 12.41
CA SER A 201 -19.60 -17.55 12.05
C SER A 201 -20.21 -17.69 10.66
N LEU A 202 -19.62 -18.50 9.76
CA LEU A 202 -20.00 -18.52 8.34
C LEU A 202 -20.28 -19.94 7.83
N SER A 203 -21.53 -20.20 7.49
CA SER A 203 -21.92 -21.41 6.76
C SER A 203 -21.51 -21.31 5.28
N ARG A 204 -20.67 -22.25 4.82
CA ARG A 204 -20.24 -22.32 3.41
C ARG A 204 -21.31 -22.92 2.47
N PRO A 205 -21.41 -22.47 1.21
CA PRO A 205 -20.69 -21.33 0.63
C PRO A 205 -21.21 -19.99 1.20
N PHE A 206 -20.36 -18.97 1.28
CA PHE A 206 -20.77 -17.64 1.72
C PHE A 206 -20.38 -16.58 0.70
N ALA A 207 -21.11 -15.45 0.69
CA ALA A 207 -20.77 -14.29 -0.13
C ALA A 207 -20.10 -13.23 0.74
N GLY A 208 -18.90 -12.78 0.35
CA GLY A 208 -18.21 -11.65 0.99
C GLY A 208 -18.49 -10.35 0.26
N ILE A 209 -18.81 -9.28 1.00
CA ILE A 209 -19.01 -7.93 0.45
C ILE A 209 -18.14 -6.93 1.23
N HIS A 210 -17.66 -5.91 0.53
CA HIS A 210 -16.95 -4.79 1.12
C HIS A 210 -17.76 -3.51 0.90
N LEU A 211 -18.21 -2.90 1.99
CA LEU A 211 -18.92 -1.63 1.99
C LEU A 211 -17.96 -0.54 2.41
N ARG A 212 -17.62 0.35 1.49
CA ARG A 212 -16.88 1.58 1.78
C ARG A 212 -17.88 2.74 1.75
N ASN A 213 -18.51 3.03 2.88
CA ASN A 213 -19.62 3.98 3.01
C ASN A 213 -19.44 4.99 4.16
N GLY A 214 -18.24 5.07 4.72
CA GLY A 214 -17.83 6.08 5.69
C GLY A 214 -17.86 7.49 5.13
N MET A 215 -17.94 8.47 6.03
CA MET A 215 -18.02 9.89 5.69
C MET A 215 -16.81 10.36 4.87
N ASP A 216 -15.62 9.86 5.18
CA ASP A 216 -14.40 10.14 4.43
C ASP A 216 -14.50 9.70 2.96
N TRP A 217 -15.15 8.56 2.72
CA TRP A 217 -15.37 8.04 1.37
C TRP A 217 -16.47 8.79 0.61
N LYS A 218 -17.50 9.29 1.31
CA LYS A 218 -18.53 10.13 0.69
C LYS A 218 -17.92 11.35 0.00
N SER A 219 -17.04 12.07 0.71
CA SER A 219 -16.34 13.24 0.15
C SER A 219 -15.41 12.87 -1.02
N ALA A 220 -14.78 11.70 -0.99
CA ALA A 220 -14.02 11.21 -2.14
C ALA A 220 -14.92 11.01 -3.37
N CYS A 221 -16.10 10.40 -3.20
CA CYS A 221 -17.01 10.13 -4.31
C CYS A 221 -17.73 11.37 -4.87
N GLU A 222 -17.75 12.49 -4.14
CA GLU A 222 -18.23 13.78 -4.68
C GLU A 222 -17.36 14.27 -5.85
N HIS A 223 -16.09 13.88 -5.89
CA HIS A 223 -15.14 14.22 -6.96
C HIS A 223 -15.25 13.30 -8.19
N VAL A 224 -16.17 12.33 -8.17
CA VAL A 224 -16.45 11.52 -9.37
C VAL A 224 -17.17 12.38 -10.39
N ASP A 225 -16.45 12.69 -11.45
CA ASP A 225 -16.91 13.34 -12.66
C ASP A 225 -17.16 12.27 -13.72
N GLU A 226 -18.38 12.20 -14.26
CA GLU A 226 -18.82 11.16 -15.21
C GLU A 226 -18.01 11.16 -16.52
N GLY A 227 -17.25 12.23 -16.79
CA GLY A 227 -16.29 12.32 -17.89
C GLY A 227 -14.89 11.74 -17.62
N ARG A 228 -14.57 11.35 -16.38
CA ARG A 228 -13.23 10.86 -15.99
C ARG A 228 -13.27 9.41 -15.51
N PRO A 229 -12.53 8.48 -16.14
CA PRO A 229 -12.58 7.06 -15.78
C PRO A 229 -11.81 6.74 -14.49
N HIS A 230 -10.82 7.55 -14.11
CA HIS A 230 -9.81 7.18 -13.11
C HIS A 230 -9.90 8.01 -11.83
N LEU A 231 -10.24 7.34 -10.73
CA LEU A 231 -10.11 7.82 -9.36
C LEU A 231 -9.64 6.66 -8.48
N PHE A 232 -8.52 6.83 -7.78
CA PHE A 232 -7.91 5.80 -6.94
C PHE A 232 -7.79 4.47 -7.68
N ALA A 233 -8.31 3.37 -7.11
CA ALA A 233 -8.24 2.03 -7.68
C ALA A 233 -9.34 1.72 -8.72
N SER A 234 -10.03 2.71 -9.30
CA SER A 234 -11.14 2.46 -10.25
C SER A 234 -10.71 1.70 -11.52
N GLY A 235 -9.41 1.78 -11.88
CA GLY A 235 -8.85 1.07 -13.04
C GLY A 235 -9.12 -0.43 -13.03
N GLN A 236 -9.26 -1.06 -11.86
CA GLN A 236 -9.62 -2.48 -11.72
C GLN A 236 -11.00 -2.83 -12.31
N CYS A 237 -11.90 -1.85 -12.41
CA CYS A 237 -13.26 -2.01 -12.94
C CYS A 237 -13.42 -1.40 -14.33
N VAL A 238 -12.86 -0.20 -14.54
CA VAL A 238 -13.08 0.56 -15.77
C VAL A 238 -12.03 0.30 -16.86
N GLY A 239 -10.89 -0.32 -16.51
CA GLY A 239 -9.72 -0.48 -17.37
C GLY A 239 -8.64 0.57 -17.09
N TYR A 240 -7.39 0.22 -17.39
CA TYR A 240 -6.22 1.06 -17.06
C TYR A 240 -5.82 2.03 -18.17
N ASP A 241 -6.16 1.75 -19.43
CA ASP A 241 -5.91 2.66 -20.54
C ASP A 241 -6.96 3.79 -20.55
N ARG A 242 -6.50 5.04 -20.37
CA ARG A 242 -7.35 6.25 -20.38
C ARG A 242 -8.16 6.41 -21.67
N ARG A 243 -7.71 5.86 -22.79
CA ARG A 243 -8.37 5.99 -24.10
C ARG A 243 -9.54 5.03 -24.26
N THR A 244 -9.49 3.87 -23.60
CA THR A 244 -10.49 2.80 -23.74
C THR A 244 -11.27 2.54 -22.45
N ALA A 245 -10.87 3.15 -21.34
CA ALA A 245 -11.52 2.96 -20.06
C ALA A 245 -12.96 3.49 -20.06
N LYS A 246 -13.84 2.74 -19.40
CA LYS A 246 -15.25 3.15 -19.21
C LYS A 246 -15.36 4.28 -18.19
N SER A 247 -16.42 5.07 -18.26
CA SER A 247 -16.68 6.10 -17.23
C SER A 247 -16.90 5.48 -15.86
N LEU A 248 -16.34 6.11 -14.84
CA LEU A 248 -16.62 5.82 -13.44
C LEU A 248 -17.88 6.58 -13.02
N THR A 249 -18.88 5.88 -12.47
CA THR A 249 -20.12 6.51 -12.01
C THR A 249 -20.12 6.70 -10.49
N LYS A 250 -20.94 7.64 -10.00
CA LYS A 250 -21.13 7.83 -8.56
C LYS A 250 -21.69 6.58 -7.88
N GLU A 251 -22.58 5.84 -8.55
CA GLU A 251 -23.13 4.58 -8.05
C GLU A 251 -22.06 3.48 -7.93
N MET A 252 -21.03 3.48 -8.80
CA MET A 252 -19.88 2.58 -8.65
C MET A 252 -18.99 2.96 -7.47
N CYS A 253 -18.84 4.27 -7.20
CA CYS A 253 -17.99 4.76 -6.11
C CYS A 253 -18.65 4.64 -4.73
N LEU A 254 -19.91 5.04 -4.62
CA LEU A 254 -20.72 5.00 -3.40
C LEU A 254 -22.12 4.48 -3.76
N PRO A 255 -22.32 3.15 -3.77
CA PRO A 255 -23.58 2.56 -4.21
C PRO A 255 -24.71 2.90 -3.24
N SER A 256 -25.90 3.15 -3.81
CA SER A 256 -27.12 3.32 -3.03
C SER A 256 -27.49 2.03 -2.31
N LYS A 257 -28.24 2.14 -1.22
CA LYS A 257 -28.82 0.99 -0.52
C LYS A 257 -29.56 0.04 -1.45
N LYS A 258 -30.29 0.57 -2.44
CA LYS A 258 -31.02 -0.23 -3.43
C LYS A 258 -30.07 -1.08 -4.28
N GLU A 259 -28.99 -0.48 -4.78
CA GLU A 259 -28.02 -1.19 -5.61
C GLU A 259 -27.22 -2.21 -4.80
N VAL A 260 -26.80 -1.87 -3.57
CA VAL A 260 -26.17 -2.84 -2.65
C VAL A 260 -27.06 -4.07 -2.47
N LEU A 261 -28.33 -3.90 -2.09
CA LEU A 261 -29.26 -5.01 -1.88
C LEU A 261 -29.49 -5.84 -3.15
N LYS A 262 -29.56 -5.20 -4.32
CA LYS A 262 -29.71 -5.88 -5.61
C LYS A 262 -28.46 -6.69 -5.96
N ALA A 263 -27.27 -6.11 -5.84
CA ALA A 263 -26.00 -6.77 -6.12
C ALA A 263 -25.76 -7.97 -5.18
N VAL A 264 -26.03 -7.80 -3.88
CA VAL A 264 -25.91 -8.87 -2.90
C VAL A 264 -26.87 -10.02 -3.20
N ARG A 265 -28.16 -9.74 -3.46
CA ARG A 265 -29.12 -10.79 -3.85
C ARG A 265 -28.65 -11.56 -5.09
N LYS A 266 -28.12 -10.85 -6.09
CA LYS A 266 -27.57 -11.49 -7.30
C LYS A 266 -26.36 -12.39 -6.98
N ALA A 267 -25.45 -11.92 -6.14
CA ALA A 267 -24.27 -12.69 -5.71
C ALA A 267 -24.66 -13.94 -4.91
N VAL A 268 -25.55 -13.79 -3.93
CA VAL A 268 -26.08 -14.89 -3.10
C VAL A 268 -26.74 -15.95 -3.97
N LYS A 269 -27.61 -15.56 -4.91
CA LYS A 269 -28.26 -16.52 -5.84
C LYS A 269 -27.24 -17.20 -6.75
N LYS A 270 -26.26 -16.47 -7.28
CA LYS A 270 -25.23 -17.01 -8.17
C LYS A 270 -24.39 -18.10 -7.51
N VAL A 271 -24.00 -17.91 -6.25
CA VAL A 271 -23.14 -18.85 -5.51
C VAL A 271 -23.89 -19.76 -4.54
N LYS A 272 -25.23 -19.66 -4.50
CA LYS A 272 -26.12 -20.34 -3.54
C LYS A 272 -25.62 -20.16 -2.09
N ALA A 273 -25.25 -18.93 -1.74
CA ALA A 273 -24.65 -18.62 -0.45
C ALA A 273 -25.62 -18.92 0.71
N LYS A 274 -25.11 -19.58 1.75
CA LYS A 274 -25.82 -19.85 3.02
C LYS A 274 -25.61 -18.74 4.04
N SER A 275 -24.53 -17.98 3.92
CA SER A 275 -24.27 -16.80 4.75
C SER A 275 -23.64 -15.65 3.95
N ILE A 276 -23.67 -14.47 4.54
CA ILE A 276 -23.07 -13.25 3.97
C ILE A 276 -22.07 -12.71 5.01
N PHE A 277 -20.85 -12.44 4.57
CA PHE A 277 -19.85 -11.72 5.35
C PHE A 277 -19.77 -10.27 4.88
N VAL A 278 -19.85 -9.32 5.81
CA VAL A 278 -19.80 -7.88 5.51
C VAL A 278 -18.55 -7.29 6.14
N ALA A 279 -17.59 -6.89 5.32
CA ALA A 279 -16.53 -5.97 5.72
C ALA A 279 -17.01 -4.54 5.46
N THR A 280 -16.92 -3.66 6.45
CA THR A 280 -17.30 -2.25 6.29
C THR A 280 -16.34 -1.32 7.02
N ASP A 281 -16.22 -0.11 6.51
CA ASP A 281 -15.53 1.00 7.18
C ASP A 281 -16.44 1.79 8.13
N ASN A 282 -17.76 1.59 8.03
CA ASN A 282 -18.75 2.34 8.81
C ASN A 282 -20.06 1.54 9.00
N ASP A 283 -21.06 1.69 8.12
CA ASP A 283 -22.38 1.04 8.31
C ASP A 283 -22.39 -0.36 7.64
N PRO A 284 -22.64 -1.45 8.39
CA PRO A 284 -22.68 -2.80 7.83
C PRO A 284 -24.03 -3.16 7.17
N MET A 285 -25.07 -2.31 7.26
CA MET A 285 -26.39 -2.55 6.67
C MET A 285 -27.07 -3.88 7.08
N LEU A 286 -26.70 -4.46 8.24
CA LEU A 286 -27.16 -5.79 8.66
C LEU A 286 -28.70 -5.93 8.70
N PRO A 287 -29.48 -4.97 9.22
CA PRO A 287 -30.95 -5.10 9.26
C PRO A 287 -31.58 -5.20 7.87
N ASP A 288 -30.99 -4.55 6.87
CA ASP A 288 -31.50 -4.55 5.50
C ASP A 288 -31.10 -5.80 4.74
N LEU A 289 -29.88 -6.29 4.98
CA LEU A 289 -29.37 -7.53 4.38
C LEU A 289 -30.11 -8.75 4.92
N ARG A 290 -30.37 -8.81 6.24
CA ARG A 290 -31.10 -9.93 6.86
C ARG A 290 -32.54 -10.06 6.33
N ARG A 291 -33.29 -8.95 6.24
CA ARG A 291 -34.68 -8.95 5.74
C ARG A 291 -34.82 -9.36 4.27
N ASN A 292 -33.77 -9.18 3.48
CA ASN A 292 -33.80 -9.40 2.03
C ASN A 292 -33.15 -10.71 1.59
N SER A 293 -32.65 -11.52 2.52
CA SER A 293 -32.03 -12.83 2.25
C SER A 293 -33.00 -14.00 2.41
N THR A 294 -34.22 -13.74 2.89
CA THR A 294 -35.26 -14.75 3.18
C THR A 294 -36.29 -14.96 2.05
N ASN A 295 -36.06 -14.42 0.84
CA ASN A 295 -36.90 -14.63 -0.35
C ASN A 295 -36.11 -15.12 -1.57
#